data_AF-A0A7R9DGB6-F1
#
_entry.id   AF-A0A7R9DGB6-F1
#
_cell.length_a   1.000
_cell.length_b   1.000
_cell.length_c   1.000
_cell.angle_alpha   90.00
_cell.angle_beta   90.00
_cell.angle_gamma   90.00
#
_symmetry.space_group_name_H-M   'P 1'
#
loop_
_entity.id
_entity.type
_entity.pdbx_description
1 polymer ?
#
loop_
_entity_poly.entity_id
_entity_poly.type
_entity_poly.pdbx_seq_one_letter_code
_entity_poly.pdbx_strand_id
1 'polypeptide(L)'
;MAGNCEFDSFLGGAQHLPNEMSIEKFASSRSQEIAALSQIVDTSPHQAGLVFQRLPKHMQRRAMSHNAKRLPRRLREIHTRQLSKGGEIGKSKRPSRKHRRRPTNLLSEYNRRQRQWTWLETHIWHAKRFHMVNKWGYRVPSRPVDKSFRACYRAGANHCMVQDISYYCCIELCGPEEVLLIGLEQLTNADCGLTFGAKAYLGGSREGSTMLYQRGKYPCGAIGCSWFLWKPQEGGVVRTLWVWLHPAYYEQALQEMLSVFELQVAEQRVKIEAQEMDVPDVLDTQELKETKSKKKTRAAKKVEDTKLEVRNVPFVRTPHYKSVDGTVHLVELKDTLNRIRLTGPLSHSVLTGALTVSGLEGPCADAWTILGQIMVPGEIPPRVVVGLAIRDPRLHMPPTKVKAPPSSSDTRGSVCVFPADCNKSLIWDPAVRDSATAAKLSADDVARLHGSCLVPGEGGGVAEQGPEIPLLLVHRPGGQKHRLGFSSGWDIIAPCGYGMPLWLGLHFQSARAGGLRDASALEFESRQESPLPPDTAAGRIEAKTLQAQLFDKHF
;
A
#
# COMPACT_ATOMS: atom_id res chain seq x y z
N MET A 1 5.61 67.95 -32.47
CA MET A 1 6.16 66.75 -33.11
C MET A 1 6.64 65.81 -32.00
N ALA A 2 5.82 64.83 -31.63
CA ALA A 2 6.18 63.80 -30.67
C ALA A 2 6.64 62.58 -31.47
N GLY A 3 7.93 62.24 -31.38
CA GLY A 3 8.47 61.03 -31.95
C GLY A 3 7.85 59.82 -31.28
N ASN A 4 7.20 58.97 -32.07
CA ASN A 4 6.63 57.72 -31.59
C ASN A 4 7.73 56.75 -31.18
N CYS A 5 7.46 56.10 -30.06
CA CYS A 5 8.35 55.29 -29.25
C CYS A 5 9.00 54.12 -29.98
N GLU A 6 10.24 53.88 -29.57
CA GLU A 6 11.08 52.73 -29.84
C GLU A 6 10.37 51.42 -29.48
N PHE A 7 10.44 50.44 -30.39
CA PHE A 7 10.33 49.04 -30.04
C PHE A 7 11.70 48.39 -30.26
N ASP A 8 12.13 47.65 -29.23
CA ASP A 8 13.42 46.97 -29.05
C ASP A 8 14.63 47.88 -28.69
N SER A 9 14.65 48.35 -27.44
CA SER A 9 15.72 49.20 -26.87
C SER A 9 17.08 48.50 -26.73
N PHE A 10 17.19 47.20 -27.06
CA PHE A 10 18.43 46.43 -26.87
C PHE A 10 19.30 46.33 -28.13
N LEU A 11 18.74 46.58 -29.31
CA LEU A 11 19.43 46.42 -30.60
C LEU A 11 19.73 47.74 -31.34
N GLY A 12 19.39 48.89 -30.75
CA GLY A 12 19.86 50.22 -31.17
C GLY A 12 19.95 50.43 -32.68
N GLY A 13 18.82 50.69 -33.34
CA GLY A 13 18.78 51.05 -34.77
C GLY A 13 17.42 51.59 -35.20
N ALA A 14 17.41 52.52 -36.16
CA ALA A 14 16.18 53.01 -36.77
C ALA A 14 15.70 52.03 -37.86
N GLN A 15 14.60 51.32 -37.60
CA GLN A 15 14.01 50.39 -38.56
C GLN A 15 12.91 51.09 -39.37
N HIS A 16 13.15 51.29 -40.67
CA HIS A 16 12.15 51.82 -41.58
C HIS A 16 11.20 50.69 -41.99
N LEU A 17 10.00 50.67 -41.40
CA LEU A 17 8.94 49.76 -41.84
C LEU A 17 8.42 50.22 -43.21
N PRO A 18 8.16 49.30 -44.16
CA PRO A 18 7.58 49.66 -45.44
C PRO A 18 6.12 50.12 -45.26
N ASN A 19 5.71 51.14 -45.99
CA ASN A 19 4.34 51.67 -45.96
C ASN A 19 3.31 50.70 -46.56
N GLU A 20 3.77 49.69 -47.31
CA GLU A 20 2.95 48.68 -47.96
C GLU A 20 3.50 47.28 -47.64
N MET A 21 2.59 46.32 -47.44
CA MET A 21 2.93 44.95 -47.07
C MET A 21 2.11 43.96 -47.89
N SER A 22 2.79 42.96 -48.46
CA SER A 22 2.13 41.84 -49.13
C SER A 22 1.40 40.96 -48.11
N ILE A 23 0.07 41.00 -48.15
CA ILE A 23 -0.80 40.23 -47.25
C ILE A 23 -0.55 38.73 -47.39
N GLU A 24 -0.37 38.22 -48.63
CA GLU A 24 -0.11 36.81 -48.87
C GLU A 24 1.18 36.33 -48.23
N LYS A 25 2.28 37.10 -48.37
CA LYS A 25 3.57 36.74 -47.79
C LYS A 25 3.52 36.76 -46.25
N PHE A 26 2.83 37.74 -45.68
CA PHE A 26 2.65 37.89 -44.23
C PHE A 26 1.72 36.82 -43.63
N ALA A 27 0.63 36.47 -44.34
CA ALA A 27 -0.29 35.43 -43.95
C ALA A 27 0.35 34.04 -44.10
N SER A 28 1.10 33.82 -45.18
CA SER A 28 1.82 32.56 -45.40
C SER A 28 2.89 32.34 -44.33
N SER A 29 3.66 33.36 -43.95
CA SER A 29 4.71 33.23 -42.93
C SER A 29 4.16 32.92 -41.54
N ARG A 30 2.94 33.38 -41.22
CA ARG A 30 2.26 33.11 -39.94
C ARG A 30 1.18 32.03 -40.01
N SER A 31 0.99 31.38 -41.16
CA SER A 31 -0.06 30.37 -41.34
C SER A 31 0.04 29.22 -40.33
N GLN A 32 1.27 28.77 -40.05
CA GLN A 32 1.55 27.73 -39.06
C GLN A 32 1.26 28.20 -37.63
N GLU A 33 1.60 29.45 -37.29
CA GLU A 33 1.29 30.04 -35.98
C GLU A 33 -0.22 30.19 -35.76
N ILE A 34 -0.93 30.68 -36.77
CA ILE A 34 -2.40 30.84 -36.75
C ILE A 34 -3.07 29.47 -36.64
N ALA A 35 -2.59 28.47 -37.39
CA ALA A 35 -3.10 27.09 -37.30
C ALA A 35 -2.85 26.48 -35.92
N ALA A 36 -1.63 26.65 -35.38
CA ALA A 36 -1.29 26.18 -34.03
C ALA A 36 -2.14 26.86 -32.96
N LEU A 37 -2.34 28.19 -33.05
CA LEU A 37 -3.17 28.95 -32.11
C LEU A 37 -4.64 28.55 -32.20
N SER A 38 -5.18 28.36 -33.41
CA SER A 38 -6.55 27.89 -33.62
C SER A 38 -6.73 26.49 -33.04
N GLN A 39 -5.79 25.59 -33.29
CA GLN A 39 -5.81 24.24 -32.70
C GLN A 39 -5.74 24.27 -31.17
N ILE A 40 -4.92 25.16 -30.59
CA ILE A 40 -4.85 25.34 -29.13
C ILE A 40 -6.19 25.86 -28.61
N VAL A 41 -6.82 26.84 -29.25
CA VAL A 41 -8.12 27.40 -28.84
C VAL A 41 -9.24 26.35 -28.94
N ASP A 42 -9.27 25.57 -30.01
CA ASP A 42 -10.28 24.52 -30.25
C ASP A 42 -10.08 23.29 -29.34
N THR A 43 -8.84 22.92 -29.09
CA THR A 43 -8.50 21.79 -28.21
C THR A 43 -8.52 22.21 -26.74
N SER A 44 -8.50 23.52 -26.45
CA SER A 44 -8.49 24.04 -25.09
C SER A 44 -9.77 23.66 -24.38
N PRO A 45 -9.69 23.01 -23.21
CA PRO A 45 -10.85 22.70 -22.40
C PRO A 45 -11.56 23.97 -21.88
N HIS A 46 -11.02 25.16 -22.14
CA HIS A 46 -11.58 26.45 -21.75
C HIS A 46 -12.69 26.98 -22.67
N GLN A 47 -12.97 26.30 -23.79
CA GLN A 47 -14.10 26.63 -24.69
C GLN A 47 -15.47 26.59 -23.97
N ALA A 48 -16.47 27.19 -24.60
CA ALA A 48 -17.83 27.37 -24.08
C ALA A 48 -18.42 26.06 -23.51
N GLY A 49 -18.65 26.04 -22.20
CA GLY A 49 -19.09 24.86 -21.48
C GLY A 49 -19.15 25.09 -19.98
N LEU A 50 -19.61 24.08 -19.24
CA LEU A 50 -19.70 24.15 -17.79
C LEU A 50 -18.29 24.06 -17.19
N VAL A 51 -18.01 24.85 -16.16
CA VAL A 51 -16.66 24.96 -15.55
C VAL A 51 -16.09 23.60 -15.13
N PHE A 52 -16.96 22.67 -14.74
CA PHE A 52 -16.56 21.35 -14.29
C PHE A 52 -16.11 20.41 -15.42
N GLN A 53 -16.44 20.71 -16.68
CA GLN A 53 -15.98 19.96 -17.85
C GLN A 53 -14.53 20.30 -18.22
N ARG A 54 -14.03 21.46 -17.77
CA ARG A 54 -12.66 21.92 -18.01
C ARG A 54 -11.59 21.04 -17.33
N LEU A 55 -12.00 20.27 -16.31
CA LEU A 55 -11.11 19.41 -15.54
C LEU A 55 -10.71 18.14 -16.34
N PRO A 56 -9.47 17.64 -16.18
CA PRO A 56 -9.08 16.35 -16.74
C PRO A 56 -10.05 15.23 -16.35
N LYS A 57 -10.35 14.31 -17.27
CA LYS A 57 -11.34 13.22 -17.08
C LYS A 57 -11.16 12.44 -15.76
N HIS A 58 -9.92 12.18 -15.35
CA HIS A 58 -9.63 11.43 -14.11
C HIS A 58 -9.93 12.23 -12.81
N MET A 59 -9.95 13.56 -12.88
CA MET A 59 -10.32 14.45 -11.77
C MET A 59 -11.84 14.66 -11.69
N GLN A 60 -12.57 14.51 -12.79
CA GLN A 60 -14.00 14.76 -12.82
C GLN A 60 -14.77 13.84 -11.85
N ARG A 61 -15.80 14.40 -11.20
CA ARG A 61 -16.77 13.70 -10.35
C ARG A 61 -18.19 14.03 -10.80
N ARG A 62 -19.07 13.02 -10.84
CA ARG A 62 -20.49 13.20 -11.22
C ARG A 62 -21.24 14.21 -10.36
N ALA A 63 -20.90 14.31 -9.07
CA ALA A 63 -21.55 15.22 -8.14
C ALA A 63 -21.09 16.69 -8.27
N MET A 64 -20.15 17.03 -9.15
CA MET A 64 -19.70 18.42 -9.35
C MET A 64 -20.81 19.31 -9.86
N SER A 65 -21.72 18.78 -10.69
CA SER A 65 -22.83 19.53 -11.29
C SER A 65 -23.72 20.21 -10.25
N HIS A 66 -23.94 19.59 -9.09
CA HIS A 66 -24.82 20.13 -8.05
C HIS A 66 -24.07 20.58 -6.79
N ASN A 67 -22.82 20.15 -6.58
CA ASN A 67 -22.05 20.46 -5.37
C ASN A 67 -20.70 21.10 -5.71
N ALA A 68 -20.64 22.43 -5.58
CA ALA A 68 -19.43 23.23 -5.82
C ALA A 68 -18.23 22.79 -4.96
N LYS A 69 -18.44 22.19 -3.77
CA LYS A 69 -17.32 21.73 -2.92
C LYS A 69 -16.54 20.56 -3.54
N ARG A 70 -17.08 19.90 -4.57
CA ARG A 70 -16.40 18.84 -5.34
C ARG A 70 -15.42 19.38 -6.38
N LEU A 71 -15.40 20.69 -6.63
CA LEU A 71 -14.45 21.36 -7.50
C LEU A 71 -13.27 21.95 -6.69
N PRO A 72 -12.09 22.14 -7.33
CA PRO A 72 -10.99 22.92 -6.77
C PRO A 72 -11.45 24.32 -6.37
N ARG A 73 -10.90 24.88 -5.27
CA ARG A 73 -11.33 26.18 -4.70
C ARG A 73 -11.44 27.29 -5.74
N ARG A 74 -10.42 27.43 -6.61
CA ARG A 74 -10.35 28.42 -7.70
C ARG A 74 -11.53 28.36 -8.68
N LEU A 75 -12.16 27.20 -8.85
CA LEU A 75 -13.26 27.00 -9.80
C LEU A 75 -14.65 27.08 -9.14
N ARG A 76 -14.72 27.17 -7.79
CA ARG A 76 -16.00 27.11 -7.06
C ARG A 76 -16.87 28.31 -7.33
N GLU A 77 -16.29 29.51 -7.29
CA GLU A 77 -17.03 30.76 -7.50
C GLU A 77 -17.66 30.83 -8.89
N ILE A 78 -16.88 30.46 -9.91
CA ILE A 78 -17.36 30.42 -11.30
C ILE A 78 -18.52 29.43 -11.43
N HIS A 79 -18.40 28.25 -10.82
CA HIS A 79 -19.46 27.25 -10.84
C HIS A 79 -20.71 27.69 -10.07
N THR A 80 -20.56 28.34 -8.91
CA THR A 80 -21.71 28.88 -8.16
C THR A 80 -22.45 29.95 -8.96
N ARG A 81 -21.74 30.82 -9.68
CA ARG A 81 -22.34 31.81 -10.61
C ARG A 81 -23.02 31.15 -11.80
N GLN A 82 -22.53 30.01 -12.28
CA GLN A 82 -23.21 29.23 -13.33
C GLN A 82 -24.48 28.56 -12.79
N LEU A 83 -24.43 28.00 -11.59
CA LEU A 83 -25.57 27.39 -10.92
C LEU A 83 -26.69 28.39 -10.62
N SER A 84 -26.36 29.60 -10.18
CA SER A 84 -27.37 30.63 -9.91
C SER A 84 -28.13 31.06 -11.18
N LYS A 85 -27.51 30.90 -12.36
CA LYS A 85 -28.17 31.13 -13.65
C LYS A 85 -29.05 29.94 -14.10
N GLY A 86 -28.82 28.74 -13.56
CA GLY A 86 -29.43 27.49 -14.01
C GLY A 86 -30.73 27.08 -13.30
N GLY A 87 -31.35 27.98 -12.54
CA GLY A 87 -32.58 27.71 -11.77
C GLY A 87 -32.35 26.98 -10.44
N GLU A 88 -33.36 26.99 -9.56
CA GLU A 88 -33.27 26.33 -8.25
C GLU A 88 -33.26 24.79 -8.40
N ILE A 89 -32.20 24.16 -7.89
CA ILE A 89 -32.16 22.70 -7.76
C ILE A 89 -33.16 22.31 -6.68
N GLY A 90 -34.22 21.58 -7.05
CA GLY A 90 -35.27 21.14 -6.12
C GLY A 90 -34.70 20.46 -4.87
N LYS A 91 -35.27 20.79 -3.70
CA LYS A 91 -34.84 20.25 -2.40
C LYS A 91 -34.92 18.73 -2.40
N SER A 92 -33.82 18.05 -2.09
CA SER A 92 -33.82 16.59 -2.00
C SER A 92 -34.76 16.11 -0.89
N LYS A 93 -35.57 15.08 -1.15
CA LYS A 93 -36.42 14.44 -0.14
C LYS A 93 -35.59 14.00 1.07
N ARG A 94 -36.19 14.05 2.27
CA ARG A 94 -35.56 13.58 3.51
C ARG A 94 -35.13 12.11 3.34
N PRO A 95 -33.85 11.77 3.60
CA PRO A 95 -33.40 10.38 3.49
C PRO A 95 -34.15 9.45 4.45
N SER A 96 -34.27 8.18 4.07
CA SER A 96 -34.94 7.15 4.88
C SER A 96 -34.35 7.03 6.29
N ARG A 97 -35.15 6.56 7.25
CA ARG A 97 -34.70 6.31 8.64
C ARG A 97 -33.45 5.44 8.70
N LYS A 98 -33.37 4.41 7.86
CA LYS A 98 -32.20 3.52 7.71
C LYS A 98 -30.94 4.28 7.31
N HIS A 99 -31.04 5.18 6.33
CA HIS A 99 -29.91 6.00 5.90
C HIS A 99 -29.40 6.90 7.04
N ARG A 100 -30.31 7.51 7.80
CA ARG A 100 -29.98 8.40 8.92
C ARG A 100 -29.29 7.68 10.09
N ARG A 101 -29.63 6.42 10.36
CA ARG A 101 -29.04 5.60 11.44
C ARG A 101 -27.70 4.96 11.09
N ARG A 102 -27.34 4.93 9.79
CA ARG A 102 -26.15 4.24 9.29
C ARG A 102 -24.83 4.64 9.97
N PRO A 103 -24.55 5.92 10.29
CA PRO A 103 -23.26 6.29 10.89
C PRO A 103 -23.00 5.62 12.24
N THR A 104 -24.02 5.50 13.08
CA THR A 104 -23.91 4.90 14.42
C THR A 104 -23.63 3.40 14.37
N ASN A 105 -24.22 2.68 13.42
CA ASN A 105 -24.12 1.22 13.32
C ASN A 105 -23.06 0.77 12.30
N LEU A 106 -22.20 1.67 11.83
CA LEU A 106 -21.32 1.37 10.71
C LEU A 106 -20.26 0.32 11.08
N LEU A 107 -19.67 0.43 12.27
CA LEU A 107 -18.64 -0.48 12.75
C LEU A 107 -19.21 -1.88 13.02
N SER A 108 -20.35 -1.98 13.70
CA SER A 108 -21.02 -3.27 13.95
C SER A 108 -21.42 -3.96 12.64
N GLU A 109 -21.87 -3.20 11.63
CA GLU A 109 -22.15 -3.74 10.30
C GLU A 109 -20.90 -4.23 9.57
N TYR A 110 -19.74 -3.57 9.74
CA TYR A 110 -18.48 -4.05 9.18
C TYR A 110 -18.04 -5.35 9.85
N ASN A 111 -18.05 -5.40 11.18
CA ASN A 111 -17.68 -6.59 11.95
C ASN A 111 -18.58 -7.77 11.61
N ARG A 112 -19.89 -7.54 11.39
CA ARG A 112 -20.84 -8.58 10.95
C ARG A 112 -20.48 -9.14 9.57
N ARG A 113 -20.08 -8.28 8.62
CA ARG A 113 -19.73 -8.68 7.24
C ARG A 113 -18.39 -9.40 7.15
N GLN A 114 -17.46 -9.08 8.05
CA GLN A 114 -16.14 -9.70 8.10
C GLN A 114 -16.17 -11.14 8.58
N ARG A 115 -17.25 -11.60 9.22
CA ARG A 115 -17.41 -12.99 9.66
C ARG A 115 -17.28 -14.03 8.55
N GLN A 116 -17.66 -13.66 7.32
CA GLN A 116 -17.59 -14.56 6.17
C GLN A 116 -16.30 -14.40 5.37
N TRP A 117 -15.77 -13.19 5.28
CA TRP A 117 -14.61 -12.85 4.46
C TRP A 117 -13.73 -11.87 5.19
N THR A 118 -12.43 -12.19 5.29
CA THR A 118 -11.47 -11.29 5.94
C THR A 118 -11.24 -10.05 5.08
N TRP A 119 -11.21 -8.89 5.73
CA TRP A 119 -10.99 -7.59 5.09
C TRP A 119 -9.62 -7.05 5.50
N LEU A 120 -8.78 -6.73 4.51
CA LEU A 120 -7.51 -6.05 4.72
C LEU A 120 -7.73 -4.63 5.30
N GLU A 121 -6.70 -4.04 5.87
CA GLU A 121 -6.76 -2.68 6.44
C GLU A 121 -7.21 -1.62 5.43
N THR A 122 -6.76 -1.77 4.18
CA THR A 122 -7.09 -0.87 3.09
C THR A 122 -8.43 -1.20 2.42
N HIS A 123 -9.19 -2.19 2.91
CA HIS A 123 -10.38 -2.72 2.25
C HIS A 123 -11.42 -1.64 1.94
N ILE A 124 -11.71 -0.74 2.90
CA ILE A 124 -12.69 0.34 2.68
C ILE A 124 -12.22 1.32 1.60
N TRP A 125 -10.91 1.55 1.50
CA TRP A 125 -10.34 2.42 0.46
C TRP A 125 -10.48 1.77 -0.91
N HIS A 126 -10.19 0.47 -1.00
CA HIS A 126 -10.31 -0.35 -2.21
C HIS A 126 -11.77 -0.54 -2.64
N ALA A 127 -12.68 -0.92 -1.74
CA ALA A 127 -14.09 -1.12 -2.05
C ALA A 127 -14.81 0.12 -2.59
N LYS A 128 -14.25 1.32 -2.34
CA LYS A 128 -14.75 2.59 -2.92
C LYS A 128 -14.24 2.87 -4.34
N ARG A 129 -13.21 2.16 -4.81
CA ARG A 129 -12.44 2.50 -6.03
C ARG A 129 -12.22 1.30 -6.97
N PHE A 130 -12.38 0.09 -6.47
CA PHE A 130 -12.12 -1.17 -7.15
C PHE A 130 -13.35 -2.06 -7.11
N HIS A 131 -13.45 -2.93 -8.10
CA HIS A 131 -14.30 -4.10 -8.05
C HIS A 131 -13.64 -5.12 -7.11
N MET A 132 -14.35 -5.46 -6.03
CA MET A 132 -13.88 -6.41 -5.02
C MET A 132 -14.37 -7.82 -5.36
N VAL A 133 -13.50 -8.82 -5.19
CA VAL A 133 -13.80 -10.24 -5.38
C VAL A 133 -13.48 -11.03 -4.12
N ASN A 134 -14.19 -12.14 -3.92
CA ASN A 134 -13.91 -13.06 -2.82
C ASN A 134 -12.94 -14.12 -3.33
N LYS A 135 -11.73 -14.19 -2.77
CA LYS A 135 -10.70 -15.17 -3.11
C LYS A 135 -9.91 -15.56 -1.88
N TRP A 136 -9.63 -16.86 -1.75
CA TRP A 136 -8.73 -17.42 -0.74
C TRP A 136 -9.08 -17.05 0.72
N GLY A 137 -10.37 -16.92 1.03
CA GLY A 137 -10.87 -16.49 2.35
C GLY A 137 -10.89 -14.98 2.58
N TYR A 138 -10.38 -14.19 1.62
CA TYR A 138 -10.33 -12.72 1.70
C TYR A 138 -11.25 -12.05 0.69
N ARG A 139 -11.61 -10.79 0.97
CA ARG A 139 -12.26 -9.90 -0.01
C ARG A 139 -11.26 -8.87 -0.54
N VAL A 140 -10.71 -9.15 -1.71
CA VAL A 140 -9.54 -8.48 -2.32
C VAL A 140 -9.90 -7.65 -3.55
N PRO A 141 -9.14 -6.58 -3.86
CA PRO A 141 -9.37 -5.75 -5.03
C PRO A 141 -8.96 -6.46 -6.33
N SER A 142 -9.91 -6.69 -7.24
CA SER A 142 -9.62 -7.33 -8.54
C SER A 142 -9.13 -6.31 -9.58
N ARG A 143 -9.95 -5.32 -9.89
CA ARG A 143 -9.66 -4.31 -10.90
C ARG A 143 -10.23 -2.95 -10.51
N PRO A 144 -9.58 -1.85 -10.88
CA PRO A 144 -10.11 -0.52 -10.65
C PRO A 144 -11.44 -0.29 -11.40
N VAL A 145 -12.27 0.61 -10.89
CA VAL A 145 -13.53 1.02 -11.55
C VAL A 145 -13.26 1.90 -12.78
N ASP A 146 -12.15 2.65 -12.79
CA ASP A 146 -11.71 3.37 -14.00
C ASP A 146 -11.06 2.42 -15.01
N LYS A 147 -11.17 2.76 -16.31
CA LYS A 147 -10.54 2.00 -17.39
C LYS A 147 -9.03 2.32 -17.43
N SER A 148 -8.27 1.72 -16.52
CA SER A 148 -6.86 2.08 -16.29
C SER A 148 -5.84 0.97 -16.57
N PHE A 149 -6.22 -0.11 -17.26
CA PHE A 149 -5.31 -1.25 -17.56
C PHE A 149 -3.96 -0.82 -18.17
N ARG A 150 -3.97 -0.11 -19.32
CA ARG A 150 -2.75 0.44 -19.95
C ARG A 150 -2.01 1.44 -19.06
N ALA A 151 -2.75 2.10 -18.17
CA ALA A 151 -2.21 3.12 -17.30
C ALA A 151 -1.56 2.51 -16.04
N CYS A 152 -1.98 1.31 -15.62
CA CYS A 152 -1.28 0.47 -14.64
C CYS A 152 0.00 -0.14 -15.25
N TYR A 153 -0.06 -0.64 -16.49
CA TYR A 153 1.14 -1.11 -17.20
C TYR A 153 2.19 0.02 -17.33
N ARG A 154 1.78 1.20 -17.82
CA ARG A 154 2.68 2.38 -17.87
C ARG A 154 3.21 2.79 -16.50
N ALA A 155 2.43 2.58 -15.44
CA ALA A 155 2.90 2.85 -14.09
C ALA A 155 3.99 1.87 -13.66
N GLY A 156 3.84 0.57 -13.93
CA GLY A 156 4.89 -0.43 -13.67
C GLY A 156 6.12 -0.27 -14.57
N ALA A 157 5.96 0.26 -15.79
CA ALA A 157 7.06 0.44 -16.73
C ALA A 157 7.85 1.75 -16.52
N ASN A 158 7.16 2.88 -16.33
CA ASN A 158 7.77 4.22 -16.37
C ASN A 158 7.52 5.05 -15.10
N HIS A 159 6.62 4.62 -14.22
CA HIS A 159 6.29 5.35 -12.99
C HIS A 159 6.37 4.43 -11.77
N CYS A 160 5.37 4.50 -10.89
CA CYS A 160 5.23 3.60 -9.77
C CYS A 160 3.77 3.14 -9.64
N MET A 161 3.59 1.85 -9.45
CA MET A 161 2.34 1.22 -9.06
C MET A 161 2.48 0.63 -7.66
N VAL A 162 1.44 0.76 -6.84
CA VAL A 162 1.33 0.21 -5.49
C VAL A 162 0.21 -0.82 -5.41
N GLN A 163 0.42 -1.89 -4.66
CA GLN A 163 -0.50 -3.01 -4.47
C GLN A 163 -0.52 -3.43 -3.01
N ASP A 164 -1.70 -3.80 -2.52
CA ASP A 164 -1.83 -4.36 -1.17
C ASP A 164 -1.81 -5.89 -1.27
N ILE A 165 -0.72 -6.49 -0.80
CA ILE A 165 -0.52 -7.94 -0.76
C ILE A 165 -0.53 -8.47 0.68
N SER A 166 -1.13 -7.71 1.62
CA SER A 166 -1.21 -8.08 3.04
C SER A 166 -2.07 -9.32 3.31
N TYR A 167 -2.68 -9.90 2.28
CA TYR A 167 -3.32 -11.21 2.39
C TYR A 167 -2.31 -12.35 2.49
N TYR A 168 -1.04 -12.18 2.11
CA TYR A 168 -0.01 -13.19 2.34
C TYR A 168 0.14 -13.47 3.85
N CYS A 169 0.16 -14.74 4.21
CA CYS A 169 0.21 -15.18 5.59
C CYS A 169 1.68 -15.43 6.00
N CYS A 170 2.07 -14.92 7.16
CA CYS A 170 3.42 -15.10 7.70
C CYS A 170 3.40 -16.13 8.82
N ILE A 171 4.36 -17.06 8.80
CA ILE A 171 4.66 -18.00 9.88
C ILE A 171 6.02 -17.64 10.44
N GLU A 172 6.12 -17.56 11.76
CA GLU A 172 7.39 -17.41 12.47
C GLU A 172 7.82 -18.75 13.05
N LEU A 173 9.02 -19.20 12.69
CA LEU A 173 9.66 -20.38 13.24
C LEU A 173 10.85 -19.94 14.09
N CYS A 174 10.91 -20.43 15.32
CA CYS A 174 11.98 -20.15 16.27
C CYS A 174 12.55 -21.47 16.81
N GLY A 175 13.87 -21.62 16.79
CA GLY A 175 14.55 -22.82 17.30
C GLY A 175 16.04 -22.85 16.96
N PRO A 176 16.78 -23.89 17.37
CA PRO A 176 18.16 -24.09 16.97
C PRO A 176 18.30 -24.19 15.45
N GLU A 177 19.34 -23.57 14.88
CA GLU A 177 19.55 -23.51 13.42
C GLU A 177 19.54 -24.90 12.77
N GLU A 178 20.32 -25.83 13.33
CA GLU A 178 20.48 -27.18 12.79
C GLU A 178 19.15 -27.94 12.73
N VAL A 179 18.35 -27.86 13.80
CA VAL A 179 17.04 -28.52 13.88
C VAL A 179 16.06 -27.93 12.87
N LEU A 180 16.04 -26.60 12.72
CA LEU A 180 15.19 -25.93 11.73
C LEU A 180 15.56 -26.35 10.30
N LEU A 181 16.85 -26.39 9.98
CA LEU A 181 17.32 -26.78 8.66
C LEU A 181 17.00 -28.25 8.33
N ILE A 182 17.26 -29.18 9.26
CA ILE A 182 16.93 -30.61 9.09
C ILE A 182 15.44 -30.82 8.83
N GLY A 183 14.57 -30.08 9.52
CA GLY A 183 13.13 -30.14 9.28
C GLY A 183 12.75 -29.57 7.91
N LEU A 184 13.22 -28.36 7.59
CA LEU A 184 12.88 -27.66 6.34
C LEU A 184 13.44 -28.35 5.09
N GLU A 185 14.56 -29.06 5.19
CA GLU A 185 15.12 -29.89 4.12
C GLU A 185 14.18 -31.03 3.73
N GLN A 186 13.33 -31.53 4.63
CA GLN A 186 12.34 -32.56 4.29
C GLN A 186 11.19 -32.02 3.43
N LEU A 187 11.00 -30.69 3.40
CA LEU A 187 9.96 -29.98 2.66
C LEU A 187 10.51 -29.27 1.41
N THR A 188 11.82 -29.26 1.21
CA THR A 188 12.47 -28.57 0.09
C THR A 188 13.45 -29.49 -0.62
N ASN A 189 13.92 -29.07 -1.79
CA ASN A 189 14.96 -29.81 -2.49
C ASN A 189 15.95 -28.83 -3.14
N ALA A 190 17.25 -29.14 -3.03
CA ALA A 190 18.34 -28.33 -3.56
C ALA A 190 18.37 -28.28 -5.10
N ASP A 191 17.81 -29.29 -5.78
CA ASP A 191 17.71 -29.34 -7.25
C ASP A 191 16.82 -28.22 -7.81
N CYS A 192 15.86 -27.74 -7.02
CA CYS A 192 14.96 -26.63 -7.41
C CYS A 192 15.63 -25.26 -7.27
N GLY A 193 16.81 -25.18 -6.67
CA GLY A 193 17.55 -23.94 -6.40
C GLY A 193 17.92 -23.78 -4.93
N LEU A 194 18.23 -22.54 -4.54
CA LEU A 194 18.70 -22.24 -3.19
C LEU A 194 17.57 -22.42 -2.16
N THR A 195 17.84 -23.21 -1.12
CA THR A 195 16.92 -23.52 -0.03
C THR A 195 17.18 -22.64 1.20
N PHE A 196 16.49 -22.93 2.31
CA PHE A 196 16.62 -22.22 3.59
C PHE A 196 18.04 -22.17 4.15
N GLY A 197 18.83 -23.23 3.93
CA GLY A 197 20.20 -23.39 4.46
C GLY A 197 21.30 -22.74 3.61
N ALA A 198 20.96 -22.08 2.50
CA ALA A 198 21.97 -21.44 1.68
C ALA A 198 22.66 -20.28 2.43
N LYS A 199 24.00 -20.26 2.42
CA LYS A 199 24.83 -19.23 3.08
C LYS A 199 24.45 -17.80 2.69
N ALA A 200 23.91 -17.60 1.47
CA ALA A 200 23.44 -16.31 0.99
C ALA A 200 22.25 -15.73 1.79
N TYR A 201 21.48 -16.57 2.48
CA TYR A 201 20.28 -16.17 3.22
C TYR A 201 20.45 -16.19 4.74
N LEU A 202 21.37 -17.02 5.27
CA LEU A 202 21.58 -17.15 6.73
C LEU A 202 21.96 -15.82 7.41
N GLY A 203 22.60 -14.89 6.70
CA GLY A 203 22.89 -13.55 7.25
C GLY A 203 21.67 -12.64 7.40
N GLY A 204 20.50 -13.02 6.87
CA GLY A 204 19.29 -12.20 6.85
C GLY A 204 19.38 -10.97 5.95
N SER A 205 20.45 -10.82 5.17
CA SER A 205 20.68 -9.65 4.30
C SER A 205 19.86 -9.69 3.02
N ARG A 206 19.36 -10.88 2.65
CA ARG A 206 18.52 -11.11 1.48
C ARG A 206 17.33 -12.00 1.81
N GLU A 207 16.19 -11.69 1.22
CA GLU A 207 15.04 -12.60 1.19
C GLU A 207 15.33 -13.78 0.25
N GLY A 208 14.95 -14.98 0.65
CA GLY A 208 15.01 -16.18 -0.16
C GLY A 208 13.63 -16.58 -0.69
N SER A 209 13.61 -17.45 -1.71
CA SER A 209 12.37 -18.04 -2.20
C SER A 209 12.59 -19.48 -2.62
N THR A 210 11.71 -20.39 -2.19
CA THR A 210 11.84 -21.82 -2.51
C THR A 210 10.46 -22.49 -2.61
N MET A 211 10.35 -23.51 -3.46
CA MET A 211 9.15 -24.33 -3.62
C MET A 211 9.04 -25.33 -2.47
N LEU A 212 7.90 -25.35 -1.80
CA LEU A 212 7.60 -26.33 -0.75
C LEU A 212 6.94 -27.57 -1.34
N TYR A 213 7.31 -28.72 -0.82
CA TYR A 213 6.77 -30.04 -1.15
C TYR A 213 6.24 -30.72 0.10
N GLN A 214 5.35 -31.70 -0.09
CA GLN A 214 4.97 -32.63 0.97
C GLN A 214 6.20 -33.43 1.41
N ARG A 215 6.26 -33.76 2.72
CA ARG A 215 7.40 -34.45 3.34
C ARG A 215 7.88 -35.66 2.52
N GLY A 216 9.12 -35.59 2.03
CA GLY A 216 9.78 -36.70 1.32
C GLY A 216 9.15 -37.12 -0.02
N LYS A 217 8.27 -36.31 -0.61
CA LYS A 217 7.57 -36.68 -1.87
C LYS A 217 8.15 -36.07 -3.13
N TYR A 218 9.17 -35.23 -3.03
CA TYR A 218 9.86 -34.65 -4.19
C TYR A 218 10.29 -35.75 -5.18
N PRO A 219 10.07 -35.59 -6.50
CA PRO A 219 9.60 -34.40 -7.22
C PRO A 219 8.07 -34.19 -7.24
N CYS A 220 7.29 -35.10 -6.66
CA CYS A 220 5.84 -35.02 -6.59
C CYS A 220 5.35 -34.25 -5.36
N GLY A 221 4.08 -33.87 -5.34
CA GLY A 221 3.45 -33.28 -4.15
C GLY A 221 3.85 -31.82 -3.86
N ALA A 222 4.06 -31.01 -4.91
CA ALA A 222 4.29 -29.57 -4.78
C ALA A 222 3.12 -28.87 -4.07
N ILE A 223 3.45 -28.03 -3.09
CA ILE A 223 2.50 -27.25 -2.29
C ILE A 223 2.40 -25.83 -2.85
N GLY A 224 3.53 -25.14 -2.96
CA GLY A 224 3.59 -23.75 -3.42
C GLY A 224 4.91 -23.06 -3.08
N CYS A 225 5.18 -21.93 -3.75
CA CYS A 225 6.39 -21.15 -3.56
C CYS A 225 6.31 -20.28 -2.30
N SER A 226 7.26 -20.45 -1.38
CA SER A 226 7.39 -19.67 -0.16
C SER A 226 8.46 -18.59 -0.31
N TRP A 227 8.24 -17.43 0.30
CA TRP A 227 9.33 -16.44 0.52
C TRP A 227 9.76 -16.52 1.97
N PHE A 228 11.05 -16.47 2.22
CA PHE A 228 11.56 -16.61 3.57
C PHE A 228 12.66 -15.60 3.90
N LEU A 229 12.74 -15.25 5.18
CA LEU A 229 13.71 -14.29 5.67
C LEU A 229 14.20 -14.71 7.05
N TRP A 230 15.51 -14.89 7.18
CA TRP A 230 16.16 -15.11 8.47
C TRP A 230 16.32 -13.78 9.22
N LYS A 231 16.04 -13.80 10.52
CA LYS A 231 16.40 -12.67 11.40
C LYS A 231 17.94 -12.56 11.43
N PRO A 232 18.51 -11.34 11.32
CA PRO A 232 19.95 -11.12 11.43
C PRO A 232 20.49 -11.64 12.77
N GLN A 233 21.71 -12.19 12.77
CA GLN A 233 22.29 -12.85 13.94
C GLN A 233 22.79 -11.85 14.98
N GLU A 234 22.35 -11.99 16.23
CA GLU A 234 22.77 -11.15 17.37
C GLU A 234 23.51 -11.93 18.46
N GLY A 235 23.96 -13.16 18.17
CA GLY A 235 24.83 -13.95 19.07
C GLY A 235 24.12 -14.98 19.96
N GLY A 236 23.10 -15.68 19.45
CA GLY A 236 22.43 -16.78 20.16
C GLY A 236 22.36 -18.08 19.34
N VAL A 237 22.09 -19.20 20.01
CA VAL A 237 21.85 -20.53 19.39
C VAL A 237 20.48 -20.59 18.71
N VAL A 238 19.51 -19.83 19.24
CA VAL A 238 18.15 -19.77 18.71
C VAL A 238 18.09 -18.79 17.56
N ARG A 239 17.50 -19.24 16.47
CA ARG A 239 17.30 -18.47 15.24
C ARG A 239 15.81 -18.27 15.01
N THR A 240 15.46 -17.16 14.39
CA THR A 240 14.09 -16.83 13.98
C THR A 240 14.01 -16.73 12.47
N LEU A 241 13.00 -17.36 11.89
CA LEU A 241 12.73 -17.41 10.45
C LEU A 241 11.29 -16.99 10.20
N TRP A 242 11.08 -16.03 9.29
CA TRP A 242 9.76 -15.75 8.74
C TRP A 242 9.57 -16.47 7.41
N VAL A 243 8.42 -17.13 7.25
CA VAL A 243 8.01 -17.77 6.00
C VAL A 243 6.67 -17.17 5.56
N TRP A 244 6.68 -16.51 4.41
CA TRP A 244 5.51 -15.94 3.75
C TRP A 244 4.92 -16.91 2.75
N LEU A 245 3.63 -17.16 2.89
CA LEU A 245 2.88 -18.13 2.11
C LEU A 245 1.62 -17.49 1.53
N HIS A 246 1.24 -17.93 0.34
CA HIS A 246 -0.03 -17.51 -0.25
C HIS A 246 -1.21 -18.20 0.45
N PRO A 247 -2.33 -17.51 0.73
CA PRO A 247 -3.46 -18.07 1.50
C PRO A 247 -4.07 -19.35 0.93
N ALA A 248 -3.99 -19.55 -0.39
CA ALA A 248 -4.59 -20.70 -1.06
C ALA A 248 -3.97 -22.06 -0.67
N TYR A 249 -2.69 -22.10 -0.30
CA TYR A 249 -1.99 -23.30 0.17
C TYR A 249 -1.43 -23.14 1.58
N TYR A 250 -1.70 -22.01 2.25
CA TYR A 250 -1.22 -21.71 3.59
C TYR A 250 -1.55 -22.82 4.59
N GLU A 251 -2.81 -23.27 4.61
CA GLU A 251 -3.28 -24.32 5.51
C GLU A 251 -2.50 -25.62 5.27
N GLN A 252 -2.34 -26.03 4.01
CA GLN A 252 -1.60 -27.23 3.65
C GLN A 252 -0.13 -27.14 4.09
N ALA A 253 0.53 -26.00 3.84
CA ALA A 253 1.92 -25.79 4.23
C ALA A 253 2.09 -25.76 5.76
N LEU A 254 1.15 -25.16 6.49
CA LEU A 254 1.14 -25.12 7.95
C LEU A 254 1.05 -26.54 8.52
N GLN A 255 0.11 -27.37 8.04
CA GLN A 255 -0.05 -28.74 8.51
C GLN A 255 1.20 -29.60 8.26
N GLU A 256 1.86 -29.44 7.11
CA GLU A 256 3.12 -30.15 6.82
C GLU A 256 4.25 -29.68 7.75
N MET A 257 4.36 -28.38 8.05
CA MET A 257 5.33 -27.87 9.03
C MET A 257 5.03 -28.38 10.45
N LEU A 258 3.77 -28.41 10.87
CA LEU A 258 3.37 -28.96 12.17
C LEU A 258 3.74 -30.44 12.28
N SER A 259 3.54 -31.22 11.21
CA SER A 259 3.90 -32.63 11.16
C SER A 259 5.41 -32.88 11.17
N VAL A 260 6.20 -32.04 10.50
CA VAL A 260 7.66 -32.20 10.42
C VAL A 260 8.35 -31.89 11.75
N PHE A 261 7.87 -30.87 12.46
CA PHE A 261 8.43 -30.43 13.73
C PHE A 261 7.70 -31.00 14.97
N GLU A 262 6.74 -31.89 14.75
CA GLU A 262 5.92 -32.54 15.79
C GLU A 262 5.32 -31.52 16.78
N LEU A 263 4.73 -30.47 16.23
CA LEU A 263 4.27 -29.32 16.99
C LEU A 263 2.84 -29.52 17.49
N GLN A 264 2.61 -29.21 18.77
CA GLN A 264 1.29 -29.22 19.40
C GLN A 264 0.85 -27.79 19.77
N VAL A 265 -0.46 -27.57 19.84
CA VAL A 265 -1.02 -26.27 20.24
C VAL A 265 -0.61 -25.97 21.67
N ALA A 266 0.04 -24.83 21.89
CA ALA A 266 0.30 -24.35 23.24
C ALA A 266 -0.99 -23.76 23.82
N GLU A 267 -1.58 -24.42 24.81
CA GLU A 267 -2.74 -23.89 25.53
C GLU A 267 -2.40 -22.52 26.15
N GLN A 268 -3.05 -21.47 25.66
CA GLN A 268 -3.02 -20.17 26.32
C GLN A 268 -3.94 -20.21 27.53
N ARG A 269 -3.35 -20.27 28.74
CA ARG A 269 -4.08 -19.94 29.98
C ARG A 269 -4.44 -18.46 29.97
N VAL A 270 -5.58 -18.10 29.39
CA VAL A 270 -6.16 -16.77 29.55
C VAL A 270 -6.82 -16.73 30.94
N LYS A 271 -6.28 -15.93 31.86
CA LYS A 271 -7.00 -15.51 33.07
C LYS A 271 -8.18 -14.65 32.63
N ILE A 272 -9.36 -15.25 32.50
CA ILE A 272 -10.60 -14.52 32.33
C ILE A 272 -11.10 -14.18 33.73
N GLU A 273 -10.87 -12.95 34.18
CA GLU A 273 -11.77 -12.34 35.16
C GLU A 273 -13.08 -12.07 34.43
N ALA A 274 -14.02 -13.00 34.55
CA ALA A 274 -15.37 -12.82 34.07
C ALA A 274 -16.04 -11.74 34.95
N GLN A 275 -16.01 -10.49 34.50
CA GLN A 275 -17.04 -9.54 34.92
C GLN A 275 -18.31 -9.91 34.15
N GLU A 276 -19.17 -10.67 34.80
CA GLU A 276 -20.58 -10.76 34.45
C GLU A 276 -21.14 -9.34 34.37
N MET A 277 -21.43 -8.88 33.15
CA MET A 277 -22.22 -7.68 32.97
C MET A 277 -23.68 -8.05 33.20
N ASP A 278 -24.17 -7.81 34.41
CA ASP A 278 -25.59 -7.76 34.72
C ASP A 278 -26.32 -6.90 33.70
N VAL A 279 -27.39 -7.48 33.14
CA VAL A 279 -28.36 -6.78 32.30
C VAL A 279 -29.36 -6.14 33.27
N PRO A 280 -29.40 -4.80 33.45
CA PRO A 280 -30.43 -4.21 34.28
C PRO A 280 -31.74 -4.22 33.49
N ASP A 281 -32.69 -4.95 34.06
CA ASP A 281 -34.09 -4.95 33.70
C ASP A 281 -34.67 -3.52 33.75
N VAL A 282 -35.70 -3.30 32.96
CA VAL A 282 -36.33 -2.00 32.72
C VAL A 282 -37.14 -1.59 33.95
N LEU A 283 -36.96 -0.34 34.40
CA LEU A 283 -37.82 0.58 35.20
C LEU A 283 -36.85 1.41 36.08
N ASP A 284 -36.81 2.74 36.11
CA ASP A 284 -37.91 3.68 36.19
C ASP A 284 -37.45 5.08 35.71
N THR A 285 -38.41 5.99 35.68
CA THR A 285 -38.44 7.26 34.99
C THR A 285 -37.89 8.39 35.86
N GLN A 286 -37.29 9.39 35.21
CA GLN A 286 -36.97 10.75 35.69
C GLN A 286 -35.54 10.99 36.22
N GLU A 287 -35.04 12.21 35.96
CA GLU A 287 -33.73 12.77 36.35
C GLU A 287 -32.46 12.48 35.51
N LEU A 288 -32.46 12.77 34.20
CA LEU A 288 -31.21 12.98 33.46
C LEU A 288 -31.33 14.07 32.37
N LYS A 289 -31.19 15.34 32.78
CA LYS A 289 -30.99 16.47 31.85
C LYS A 289 -29.61 17.12 31.86
N GLU A 290 -28.69 16.82 32.80
CA GLU A 290 -27.42 17.58 32.86
C GLU A 290 -26.12 16.80 32.58
N THR A 291 -26.13 15.47 32.47
CA THR A 291 -24.88 14.68 32.28
C THR A 291 -24.58 14.27 30.83
N LYS A 292 -25.39 14.72 29.85
CA LYS A 292 -25.26 14.29 28.43
C LYS A 292 -24.09 14.94 27.65
N SER A 293 -23.48 16.01 28.17
CA SER A 293 -22.40 16.73 27.48
C SER A 293 -21.01 16.10 27.72
N LYS A 294 -20.72 15.58 28.91
CA LYS A 294 -19.41 14.98 29.24
C LYS A 294 -19.26 13.49 28.86
N LYS A 295 -20.35 12.72 28.77
CA LYS A 295 -20.30 11.28 28.42
C LYS A 295 -20.12 11.04 26.90
N LYS A 296 -20.53 12.00 26.05
CA LYS A 296 -20.40 11.90 24.58
C LYS A 296 -18.96 12.06 24.08
N THR A 297 -18.13 12.86 24.75
CA THR A 297 -16.73 13.09 24.36
C THR A 297 -15.82 11.91 24.74
N ARG A 298 -16.12 11.20 25.83
CA ARG A 298 -15.36 10.01 26.25
C ARG A 298 -15.67 8.76 25.40
N ALA A 299 -16.92 8.60 24.93
CA ALA A 299 -17.31 7.47 24.07
C ALA A 299 -16.80 7.58 22.62
N ALA A 300 -16.55 8.80 22.12
CA ALA A 300 -16.01 9.00 20.77
C ALA A 300 -14.53 8.62 20.63
N LYS A 301 -13.75 8.73 21.72
CA LYS A 301 -12.32 8.37 21.74
C LYS A 301 -12.03 6.87 21.64
N LYS A 302 -12.99 6.00 21.97
CA LYS A 302 -12.79 4.53 21.97
C LYS A 302 -13.06 3.84 20.63
N VAL A 303 -13.46 4.55 19.56
CA VAL A 303 -13.89 3.91 18.29
C VAL A 303 -12.73 3.29 17.51
N GLU A 304 -11.49 3.78 17.68
CA GLU A 304 -10.30 3.16 17.08
C GLU A 304 -9.76 2.02 17.93
N ASP A 305 -9.74 2.16 19.25
CA ASP A 305 -9.40 1.07 20.18
C ASP A 305 -10.37 -0.11 20.02
N THR A 306 -11.67 0.13 19.91
CA THR A 306 -12.66 -0.92 19.58
C THR A 306 -12.55 -1.44 18.15
N LYS A 307 -11.88 -0.77 17.20
CA LYS A 307 -11.58 -1.37 15.89
C LYS A 307 -10.39 -2.33 15.96
N LEU A 308 -9.46 -2.08 16.88
CA LEU A 308 -8.30 -2.93 17.13
C LEU A 308 -8.69 -4.13 18.01
N GLU A 309 -9.48 -3.91 19.06
CA GLU A 309 -10.00 -4.95 19.96
C GLU A 309 -11.08 -5.83 19.30
N VAL A 310 -11.92 -5.27 18.42
CA VAL A 310 -13.05 -6.00 17.79
C VAL A 310 -12.73 -6.42 16.36
N ARG A 311 -11.44 -6.59 16.02
CA ARG A 311 -11.09 -7.50 14.92
C ARG A 311 -11.55 -8.89 15.36
N ASN A 312 -12.79 -9.24 14.99
CA ASN A 312 -13.41 -10.54 15.20
C ASN A 312 -12.62 -11.62 14.44
N VAL A 313 -11.46 -12.02 14.98
CA VAL A 313 -11.09 -13.42 15.01
C VAL A 313 -11.53 -13.88 16.40
N PRO A 314 -12.59 -14.70 16.51
CA PRO A 314 -12.83 -15.40 17.77
C PRO A 314 -11.57 -16.24 18.02
N PHE A 315 -11.03 -16.22 19.25
CA PHE A 315 -9.89 -17.05 19.66
C PHE A 315 -8.51 -16.54 19.19
N VAL A 316 -7.55 -16.59 20.12
CA VAL A 316 -6.08 -16.41 20.00
C VAL A 316 -5.62 -15.59 18.78
N ARG A 317 -5.22 -14.32 18.99
CA ARG A 317 -4.73 -13.39 17.96
C ARG A 317 -3.59 -13.96 17.09
N THR A 318 -2.79 -14.85 17.66
CA THR A 318 -1.67 -15.54 17.02
C THR A 318 -1.55 -16.94 17.62
N PRO A 319 -2.06 -18.00 16.98
CA PRO A 319 -1.85 -19.36 17.46
C PRO A 319 -0.37 -19.68 17.68
N HIS A 320 -0.05 -20.28 18.83
CA HIS A 320 1.30 -20.69 19.19
C HIS A 320 1.36 -22.21 19.24
N TYR A 321 2.38 -22.78 18.61
CA TYR A 321 2.66 -24.21 18.67
C TYR A 321 4.07 -24.43 19.20
N LYS A 322 4.24 -25.51 19.94
CA LYS A 322 5.54 -25.90 20.51
C LYS A 322 5.76 -27.38 20.24
N SER A 323 7.01 -27.73 19.97
CA SER A 323 7.42 -29.13 19.88
C SER A 323 7.32 -29.78 21.26
N VAL A 324 7.20 -31.11 21.30
CA VAL A 324 7.12 -31.89 22.56
C VAL A 324 8.31 -31.59 23.46
N ASP A 325 9.51 -31.46 22.87
CA ASP A 325 10.75 -31.14 23.59
C ASP A 325 10.90 -29.65 23.91
N GLY A 326 9.99 -28.80 23.39
CA GLY A 326 10.06 -27.35 23.54
C GLY A 326 11.18 -26.66 22.75
N THR A 327 11.90 -27.40 21.88
CA THR A 327 13.05 -26.89 21.11
C THR A 327 12.65 -25.94 19.98
N VAL A 328 11.54 -26.26 19.30
CA VAL A 328 11.00 -25.48 18.19
C VAL A 328 9.66 -24.86 18.59
N HIS A 329 9.48 -23.60 18.22
CA HIS A 329 8.25 -22.85 18.37
C HIS A 329 7.78 -22.33 17.02
N LEU A 330 6.49 -22.43 16.77
CA LEU A 330 5.83 -21.87 15.60
C LEU A 330 4.77 -20.89 16.04
N VAL A 331 4.79 -19.69 15.48
CA VAL A 331 3.77 -18.66 15.73
C VAL A 331 3.13 -18.26 14.41
N GLU A 332 1.80 -18.37 14.36
CA GLU A 332 1.03 -17.86 13.23
C GLU A 332 0.89 -16.34 13.35
N LEU A 333 1.53 -15.61 12.42
CA LEU A 333 1.50 -14.15 12.36
C LEU A 333 0.46 -13.62 11.36
N LYS A 334 -0.56 -14.42 11.05
CA LYS A 334 -1.63 -14.08 10.11
C LYS A 334 -2.35 -12.79 10.53
N ASP A 335 -2.53 -11.87 9.58
CA ASP A 335 -3.18 -10.56 9.77
C ASP A 335 -2.51 -9.61 10.81
N THR A 336 -1.31 -9.96 11.31
CA THR A 336 -0.51 -9.11 12.23
C THR A 336 0.47 -8.18 11.54
N LEU A 337 0.89 -8.55 10.31
CA LEU A 337 1.81 -7.79 9.48
C LEU A 337 1.11 -7.41 8.18
N ASN A 338 1.38 -6.20 7.71
CA ASN A 338 0.98 -5.74 6.39
C ASN A 338 2.17 -5.81 5.44
N ARG A 339 1.92 -6.22 4.19
CA ARG A 339 2.94 -6.24 3.13
C ARG A 339 2.40 -5.45 1.93
N ILE A 340 3.01 -4.30 1.64
CA ILE A 340 2.61 -3.41 0.54
C ILE A 340 3.68 -3.45 -0.54
N ARG A 341 3.27 -3.68 -1.77
CA ARG A 341 4.15 -3.90 -2.91
C ARG A 341 4.19 -2.69 -3.83
N LEU A 342 5.38 -2.14 -4.05
CA LEU A 342 5.68 -1.13 -5.06
C LEU A 342 6.38 -1.76 -6.26
N THR A 343 6.01 -1.29 -7.44
CA THR A 343 6.52 -1.77 -8.73
C THR A 343 6.74 -0.59 -9.67
N GLY A 344 7.90 -0.52 -10.30
CA GLY A 344 8.25 0.44 -11.34
C GLY A 344 9.43 1.34 -10.97
N PRO A 345 10.04 2.01 -11.96
CA PRO A 345 11.31 2.72 -11.79
C PRO A 345 11.24 3.86 -10.77
N LEU A 346 10.10 4.53 -10.62
CA LEU A 346 9.94 5.63 -9.66
C LEU A 346 9.60 5.14 -8.24
N SER A 347 9.72 3.83 -7.95
CA SER A 347 9.42 3.31 -6.61
C SER A 347 10.31 3.93 -5.53
N HIS A 348 11.59 4.20 -5.82
CA HIS A 348 12.49 4.86 -4.87
C HIS A 348 12.03 6.27 -4.54
N SER A 349 11.83 7.11 -5.57
CA SER A 349 11.36 8.49 -5.36
C SER A 349 10.03 8.56 -4.63
N VAL A 350 9.14 7.59 -4.86
CA VAL A 350 7.88 7.47 -4.13
C VAL A 350 8.12 7.07 -2.66
N LEU A 351 9.04 6.14 -2.40
CA LEU A 351 9.40 5.72 -1.04
C LEU A 351 10.04 6.87 -0.25
N THR A 352 11.05 7.52 -0.81
CA THR A 352 11.77 8.63 -0.14
C THR A 352 10.89 9.85 0.06
N GLY A 353 9.94 10.11 -0.84
CA GLY A 353 8.95 11.16 -0.64
C GLY A 353 7.86 10.81 0.37
N ALA A 354 7.54 9.53 0.58
CA ALA A 354 6.43 9.12 1.44
C ALA A 354 6.86 8.79 2.87
N LEU A 355 8.10 8.36 3.08
CA LEU A 355 8.61 7.88 4.36
C LEU A 355 9.62 8.87 4.93
N THR A 356 9.45 9.19 6.22
CA THR A 356 10.41 9.98 6.99
C THR A 356 11.08 9.05 7.99
N VAL A 357 12.38 8.79 7.82
CA VAL A 357 13.16 7.90 8.69
C VAL A 357 13.46 8.61 10.02
N SER A 358 13.33 7.88 11.11
CA SER A 358 13.73 8.29 12.46
C SER A 358 15.10 7.70 12.80
N GLY A 359 15.94 8.44 13.54
CA GLY A 359 17.28 8.00 13.90
C GLY A 359 18.21 7.97 12.70
N LEU A 360 18.77 9.13 12.35
CA LEU A 360 19.58 9.35 11.13
C LEU A 360 21.00 8.76 11.20
N GLU A 361 21.33 8.00 12.23
CA GLU A 361 22.68 7.46 12.44
C GLU A 361 22.70 5.94 12.35
N GLY A 362 23.73 5.42 11.68
CA GLY A 362 24.02 3.98 11.59
C GLY A 362 23.74 3.34 10.23
N PRO A 363 24.01 2.03 10.10
CA PRO A 363 24.04 1.35 8.81
C PRO A 363 22.72 1.39 8.04
N CYS A 364 21.59 1.41 8.74
CA CYS A 364 20.26 1.51 8.15
C CYS A 364 19.99 2.91 7.54
N ALA A 365 20.49 3.97 8.18
CA ALA A 365 20.36 5.34 7.69
C ALA A 365 21.27 5.60 6.48
N ASP A 366 22.48 5.03 6.50
CA ASP A 366 23.40 5.05 5.36
C ASP A 366 22.80 4.32 4.15
N ALA A 367 22.22 3.13 4.37
CA ALA A 367 21.48 2.38 3.35
C ALA A 367 20.32 3.21 2.78
N TRP A 368 19.56 3.91 3.61
CA TRP A 368 18.48 4.79 3.17
C TRP A 368 18.98 5.97 2.32
N THR A 369 20.13 6.54 2.68
CA THR A 369 20.76 7.62 1.91
C THR A 369 21.21 7.13 0.53
N ILE A 370 21.83 5.94 0.47
CA ILE A 370 22.19 5.27 -0.78
C ILE A 370 20.95 5.05 -1.65
N LEU A 371 19.84 4.59 -1.06
CA LEU A 371 18.57 4.41 -1.77
C LEU A 371 18.02 5.71 -2.37
N GLY A 372 18.24 6.85 -1.73
CA GLY A 372 17.88 8.16 -2.25
C GLY A 372 18.68 8.60 -3.47
N GLN A 373 19.88 8.07 -3.65
CA GLN A 373 20.78 8.40 -4.76
C GLN A 373 20.56 7.50 -5.98
N ILE A 374 19.92 6.35 -5.84
CA ILE A 374 19.71 5.40 -6.93
C ILE A 374 18.51 5.80 -7.78
N MET A 375 18.68 5.81 -9.10
CA MET A 375 17.60 6.15 -10.03
C MET A 375 16.59 5.02 -10.21
N VAL A 376 17.05 3.79 -10.41
CA VAL A 376 16.19 2.67 -10.81
C VAL A 376 16.39 1.48 -9.85
N PRO A 377 15.31 0.88 -9.31
CA PRO A 377 15.39 -0.31 -8.47
C PRO A 377 16.07 -1.49 -9.14
N GLY A 378 16.07 -1.60 -10.47
CA GLY A 378 16.75 -2.68 -11.19
C GLY A 378 18.28 -2.75 -11.00
N GLU A 379 18.94 -1.68 -10.53
CA GLU A 379 20.39 -1.64 -10.33
C GLU A 379 20.85 -2.23 -8.99
N ILE A 380 19.90 -2.45 -8.07
CA ILE A 380 20.16 -2.93 -6.72
C ILE A 380 20.33 -4.45 -6.72
N PRO A 381 21.25 -4.99 -5.88
CA PRO A 381 21.37 -6.43 -5.72
C PRO A 381 20.03 -7.08 -5.35
N PRO A 382 19.69 -8.23 -5.95
CA PRO A 382 18.38 -8.82 -5.81
C PRO A 382 18.06 -9.16 -4.35
N ARG A 383 16.82 -8.83 -3.93
CA ARG A 383 16.23 -9.25 -2.65
C ARG A 383 16.92 -8.71 -1.40
N VAL A 384 17.72 -7.65 -1.52
CA VAL A 384 18.30 -6.95 -0.37
C VAL A 384 17.21 -6.51 0.61
N VAL A 385 17.50 -6.65 1.90
CA VAL A 385 16.62 -6.26 3.01
C VAL A 385 17.22 -5.07 3.75
N VAL A 386 16.42 -4.03 3.96
CA VAL A 386 16.80 -2.85 4.73
C VAL A 386 15.78 -2.63 5.86
N GLY A 387 16.26 -2.61 7.09
CA GLY A 387 15.45 -2.27 8.27
C GLY A 387 15.39 -0.76 8.46
N LEU A 388 14.21 -0.24 8.79
CA LEU A 388 14.01 1.19 9.03
C LEU A 388 13.12 1.41 10.25
N ALA A 389 13.35 2.50 10.96
CA ALA A 389 12.35 3.08 11.86
C ALA A 389 11.83 4.36 11.20
N ILE A 390 10.52 4.51 11.07
CA ILE A 390 9.92 5.69 10.43
C ILE A 390 8.94 6.40 11.36
N ARG A 391 8.62 7.64 11.03
CA ARG A 391 7.48 8.38 11.59
C ARG A 391 6.21 8.08 10.80
N ASP A 392 5.04 8.40 11.36
CA ASP A 392 3.76 8.18 10.67
C ASP A 392 3.73 8.92 9.32
N PRO A 393 3.58 8.20 8.18
CA PRO A 393 3.59 8.81 6.84
C PRO A 393 2.54 9.90 6.63
N ARG A 394 1.47 9.90 7.44
CA ARG A 394 0.41 10.92 7.35
C ARG A 394 0.86 12.28 7.85
N LEU A 395 1.87 12.36 8.70
CA LEU A 395 2.36 13.63 9.27
C LEU A 395 3.12 14.46 8.23
N HIS A 396 3.91 13.81 7.37
CA HIS A 396 4.67 14.44 6.28
C HIS A 396 3.94 14.41 4.92
N MET A 397 2.69 13.97 4.89
CA MET A 397 1.94 13.81 3.63
C MET A 397 1.67 15.18 2.97
N PRO A 398 1.96 15.35 1.67
CA PRO A 398 1.71 16.62 0.99
C PRO A 398 0.21 16.93 0.89
N PRO A 399 -0.20 18.22 0.87
CA PRO A 399 -1.61 18.62 0.84
C PRO A 399 -2.31 18.22 -0.48
N THR A 400 -1.54 18.11 -1.56
CA THR A 400 -1.97 17.66 -2.88
C THR A 400 -1.10 16.50 -3.33
N LYS A 401 -1.60 15.74 -4.30
CA LYS A 401 -0.79 14.68 -4.89
C LYS A 401 0.41 15.29 -5.60
N VAL A 402 1.60 14.82 -5.23
CA VAL A 402 2.86 15.22 -5.85
C VAL A 402 3.33 14.05 -6.71
N LYS A 403 3.80 14.34 -7.92
CA LYS A 403 4.45 13.32 -8.74
C LYS A 403 5.91 13.26 -8.31
N ALA A 404 6.34 12.11 -7.80
CA ALA A 404 7.73 11.94 -7.40
C ALA A 404 8.67 12.26 -8.59
N PRO A 405 9.67 13.15 -8.41
CA PRO A 405 10.61 13.46 -9.46
C PRO A 405 11.51 12.24 -9.73
N PRO A 406 12.00 12.04 -10.96
CA PRO A 406 13.15 11.17 -11.16
C PRO A 406 14.33 11.74 -10.35
N SER A 407 15.11 10.89 -9.66
CA SER A 407 16.33 11.35 -9.00
C SER A 407 17.32 11.90 -10.02
N SER A 408 18.04 12.95 -9.67
CA SER A 408 18.92 13.71 -10.57
C SER A 408 20.38 13.27 -10.51
N SER A 409 20.71 12.19 -9.80
CA SER A 409 22.07 11.72 -9.57
C SER A 409 22.57 10.85 -10.71
N ASP A 410 23.64 11.30 -11.38
CA ASP A 410 24.42 10.54 -12.35
C ASP A 410 25.37 9.56 -11.63
N THR A 411 24.83 8.57 -10.90
CA THR A 411 25.63 7.46 -10.36
C THR A 411 25.77 6.34 -11.39
N ARG A 412 26.28 6.66 -12.58
CA ARG A 412 26.61 5.65 -13.59
C ARG A 412 27.96 5.01 -13.24
N GLY A 413 27.94 3.76 -12.79
CA GLY A 413 29.14 2.90 -12.75
C GLY A 413 29.68 2.50 -11.38
N SER A 414 29.11 2.96 -10.27
CA SER A 414 29.46 2.45 -8.93
C SER A 414 28.60 1.25 -8.57
N VAL A 415 29.23 0.14 -8.18
CA VAL A 415 28.51 -1.02 -7.61
C VAL A 415 27.81 -0.54 -6.34
N CYS A 416 26.48 -0.63 -6.31
CA CYS A 416 25.71 -0.30 -5.12
C CYS A 416 25.97 -1.36 -4.03
N VAL A 417 26.84 -1.04 -3.09
CA VAL A 417 27.12 -1.87 -1.92
C VAL A 417 26.35 -1.32 -0.73
N PHE A 418 25.47 -2.14 -0.17
CA PHE A 418 24.76 -1.79 1.06
C PHE A 418 25.66 -2.04 2.28
N PRO A 419 25.61 -1.17 3.31
CA PRO A 419 26.29 -1.40 4.57
C PRO A 419 25.96 -2.77 5.16
N ALA A 420 26.95 -3.40 5.80
CA ALA A 420 26.68 -4.56 6.66
C ALA A 420 25.69 -4.16 7.76
N ASP A 421 24.83 -5.09 8.17
CA ASP A 421 23.83 -4.89 9.22
C ASP A 421 22.68 -3.88 8.93
N CYS A 422 22.56 -3.37 7.70
CA CYS A 422 21.44 -2.50 7.33
C CYS A 422 20.06 -3.20 7.34
N ASN A 423 20.03 -4.51 7.58
CA ASN A 423 18.86 -5.38 7.67
C ASN A 423 18.29 -5.52 9.10
N LYS A 424 18.92 -4.90 10.11
CA LYS A 424 18.44 -4.91 11.50
C LYS A 424 17.20 -4.04 11.66
N SER A 425 16.16 -4.57 12.30
CA SER A 425 14.90 -3.87 12.56
C SER A 425 14.25 -4.38 13.84
N LEU A 426 13.56 -3.51 14.58
CA LEU A 426 12.85 -3.89 15.80
C LEU A 426 11.49 -4.57 15.52
N ILE A 427 11.09 -4.69 14.24
CA ILE A 427 9.80 -5.28 13.85
C ILE A 427 9.67 -6.77 14.24
N TRP A 428 10.78 -7.46 14.45
CA TRP A 428 10.79 -8.87 14.87
C TRP A 428 10.23 -9.06 16.28
N ASP A 429 10.33 -8.05 17.15
CA ASP A 429 9.83 -8.13 18.52
C ASP A 429 8.29 -7.91 18.54
N PRO A 430 7.49 -8.90 19.03
CA PRO A 430 6.05 -8.73 19.16
C PRO A 430 5.66 -7.57 20.08
N ALA A 431 6.41 -7.32 21.18
CA ALA A 431 6.10 -6.25 22.12
C ALA A 431 6.25 -4.86 21.47
N VAL A 432 7.26 -4.69 20.63
CA VAL A 432 7.46 -3.45 19.86
C VAL A 432 6.33 -3.26 18.84
N ARG A 433 5.93 -4.32 18.15
CA ARG A 433 4.80 -4.26 17.18
C ARG A 433 3.48 -3.87 17.86
N ASP A 434 3.18 -4.46 19.01
CA ASP A 434 1.98 -4.16 19.77
C ASP A 434 2.01 -2.75 20.36
N SER A 435 3.16 -2.32 20.90
CA SER A 435 3.37 -0.96 21.38
C SER A 435 3.18 0.07 20.27
N ALA A 436 3.78 -0.14 19.10
CA ALA A 436 3.63 0.75 17.94
C ALA A 436 2.17 0.83 17.47
N THR A 437 1.45 -0.30 17.48
CA THR A 437 0.03 -0.35 17.10
C THR A 437 -0.85 0.38 18.11
N ALA A 438 -0.59 0.20 19.42
CA ALA A 438 -1.32 0.85 20.50
C ALA A 438 -1.07 2.37 20.55
N ALA A 439 0.14 2.81 20.25
CA ALA A 439 0.51 4.23 20.23
C ALA A 439 0.05 4.98 18.96
N LYS A 440 -0.62 4.31 18.02
CA LYS A 440 -1.03 4.89 16.74
C LYS A 440 -1.96 6.10 16.93
N LEU A 441 -1.61 7.21 16.28
CA LEU A 441 -2.43 8.43 16.28
C LEU A 441 -3.75 8.25 15.53
N SER A 442 -4.85 8.78 16.08
CA SER A 442 -6.13 8.79 15.39
C SER A 442 -6.10 9.73 14.18
N ALA A 443 -7.02 9.51 13.23
CA ALA A 443 -7.14 10.42 12.09
C ALA A 443 -7.52 11.86 12.51
N ASP A 444 -8.24 12.02 13.63
CA ASP A 444 -8.59 13.33 14.18
C ASP A 444 -7.36 14.00 14.83
N ASP A 445 -6.57 13.25 15.60
CA ASP A 445 -5.35 13.76 16.22
C ASP A 445 -4.35 14.26 15.17
N VAL A 446 -4.12 13.49 14.10
CA VAL A 446 -3.28 13.91 12.97
C VAL A 446 -3.81 15.19 12.33
N ALA A 447 -5.13 15.30 12.12
CA ALA A 447 -5.74 16.50 11.56
C ALA A 447 -5.61 17.71 12.49
N ARG A 448 -5.68 17.52 13.82
CA ARG A 448 -5.45 18.59 14.80
C ARG A 448 -3.99 19.04 14.80
N LEU A 449 -3.03 18.12 14.71
CA LEU A 449 -1.60 18.44 14.61
C LEU A 449 -1.29 19.25 13.35
N HIS A 450 -1.86 18.87 12.20
CA HIS A 450 -1.78 19.68 10.98
C HIS A 450 -2.46 21.04 11.14
N GLY A 451 -3.60 21.10 11.83
CA GLY A 451 -4.32 22.34 12.09
C GLY A 451 -3.60 23.32 13.03
N SER A 452 -2.75 22.82 13.93
CA SER A 452 -1.90 23.67 14.78
C SER A 452 -0.72 24.28 14.03
N CYS A 453 -0.30 23.68 12.91
CA CYS A 453 0.72 24.26 12.03
C CYS A 453 0.07 25.31 11.13
N LEU A 454 0.18 26.58 11.52
CA LEU A 454 -0.47 27.69 10.81
C LEU A 454 0.25 28.06 9.50
N VAL A 455 1.52 27.72 9.35
CA VAL A 455 2.34 28.03 8.17
C VAL A 455 2.15 26.96 7.09
N PRO A 456 1.55 27.29 5.94
CA PRO A 456 1.37 26.32 4.86
C PRO A 456 2.72 25.96 4.23
N GLY A 457 3.04 24.67 4.17
CA GLY A 457 4.17 24.15 3.39
C GLY A 457 5.47 23.94 4.19
N GLU A 458 5.59 24.51 5.38
CA GLU A 458 6.65 24.15 6.31
C GLU A 458 6.18 22.95 7.15
N GLY A 459 6.83 21.80 6.99
CA GLY A 459 6.57 20.59 7.79
C GLY A 459 7.12 20.70 9.22
N GLY A 460 7.14 21.90 9.81
CA GLY A 460 7.83 22.19 11.07
C GLY A 460 7.30 21.35 12.23
N GLY A 461 8.20 20.72 12.99
CA GLY A 461 8.03 20.08 14.31
C GLY A 461 7.02 18.91 14.43
N VAL A 462 5.93 18.93 13.68
CA VAL A 462 4.85 17.94 13.69
C VAL A 462 5.32 16.60 13.14
N ALA A 463 6.30 16.61 12.24
CA ALA A 463 6.86 15.38 11.65
C ALA A 463 7.61 14.53 12.69
N GLU A 464 8.15 15.14 13.73
CA GLU A 464 8.89 14.44 14.80
C GLU A 464 7.95 13.93 15.91
N GLN A 465 6.71 14.39 15.94
CA GLN A 465 5.72 14.01 16.96
C GLN A 465 5.01 12.71 16.58
N GLY A 466 5.22 11.65 17.35
CA GLY A 466 4.50 10.39 17.22
C GLY A 466 5.38 9.17 17.48
N PRO A 467 4.78 7.98 17.57
CA PRO A 467 5.53 6.76 17.79
C PRO A 467 6.45 6.45 16.60
N GLU A 468 7.57 5.81 16.89
CA GLU A 468 8.43 5.22 15.87
C GLU A 468 7.82 3.90 15.40
N ILE A 469 7.80 3.71 14.09
CA ILE A 469 7.19 2.55 13.44
C ILE A 469 8.33 1.74 12.83
N PRO A 470 8.63 0.53 13.35
CA PRO A 470 9.65 -0.32 12.76
C PRO A 470 9.11 -0.94 11.47
N LEU A 471 9.92 -0.93 10.42
CA LEU A 471 9.62 -1.45 9.08
C LEU A 471 10.78 -2.32 8.57
N LEU A 472 10.46 -3.14 7.58
CA LEU A 472 11.43 -3.77 6.69
C LEU A 472 11.09 -3.44 5.24
N LEU A 473 12.10 -3.05 4.47
CA LEU A 473 12.03 -2.93 3.03
C LEU A 473 12.73 -4.13 2.41
N VAL A 474 12.04 -4.80 1.49
CA VAL A 474 12.58 -5.94 0.74
C VAL A 474 12.58 -5.59 -0.74
N HIS A 475 13.77 -5.57 -1.34
CA HIS A 475 13.92 -5.30 -2.76
C HIS A 475 13.34 -6.43 -3.62
N ARG A 476 12.78 -6.08 -4.78
CA ARG A 476 12.34 -7.04 -5.80
C ARG A 476 13.04 -6.77 -7.12
N PRO A 477 13.81 -7.73 -7.66
CA PRO A 477 14.69 -7.49 -8.80
C PRO A 477 14.02 -7.49 -10.19
N GLY A 478 12.69 -7.60 -10.27
CA GLY A 478 11.98 -7.60 -11.56
C GLY A 478 12.39 -8.76 -12.47
N GLY A 479 12.19 -8.61 -13.78
CA GLY A 479 12.61 -9.57 -14.80
C GLY A 479 14.14 -9.72 -14.86
N GLN A 480 14.64 -10.95 -14.74
CA GLN A 480 16.08 -11.26 -14.69
C GLN A 480 16.64 -11.87 -15.98
N LYS A 481 15.77 -12.52 -16.78
CA LYS A 481 16.18 -13.15 -18.05
C LYS A 481 15.84 -12.29 -19.27
N HIS A 482 14.66 -11.67 -19.24
CA HIS A 482 14.14 -10.85 -20.33
C HIS A 482 13.62 -9.53 -19.76
N ARG A 483 13.85 -8.43 -20.49
CA ARG A 483 13.55 -7.06 -20.03
C ARG A 483 14.12 -6.83 -18.62
N LEU A 484 15.45 -6.81 -18.52
CA LEU A 484 16.19 -6.69 -17.27
C LEU A 484 15.64 -5.55 -16.41
N GLY A 485 15.28 -5.86 -15.15
CA GLY A 485 14.77 -4.89 -14.19
C GLY A 485 13.32 -4.43 -14.44
N PHE A 486 12.63 -4.94 -15.46
CA PHE A 486 11.20 -4.66 -15.64
C PHE A 486 10.39 -5.19 -14.45
N SER A 487 9.41 -4.44 -13.96
CA SER A 487 8.64 -4.76 -12.74
C SER A 487 9.46 -4.85 -11.44
N SER A 488 10.69 -4.32 -11.42
CA SER A 488 11.45 -4.16 -10.18
C SER A 488 10.81 -3.14 -9.24
N GLY A 489 11.10 -3.25 -7.94
CA GLY A 489 10.54 -2.37 -6.92
C GLY A 489 10.81 -2.87 -5.52
N TRP A 490 9.87 -2.64 -4.61
CA TRP A 490 10.04 -2.87 -3.17
C TRP A 490 8.78 -3.43 -2.55
N ASP A 491 8.94 -4.33 -1.59
CA ASP A 491 7.89 -4.70 -0.66
C ASP A 491 8.18 -4.05 0.70
N ILE A 492 7.19 -3.36 1.27
CA ILE A 492 7.23 -2.78 2.60
C ILE A 492 6.51 -3.73 3.55
N ILE A 493 7.19 -4.19 4.59
CA ILE A 493 6.61 -4.98 5.67
C ILE A 493 6.44 -4.06 6.89
N ALA A 494 5.22 -3.98 7.41
CA ALA A 494 4.84 -3.09 8.50
C ALA A 494 3.97 -3.79 9.54
N PRO A 495 3.95 -3.32 10.80
CA PRO A 495 3.00 -3.79 11.80
C PRO A 495 1.55 -3.55 11.39
N CYS A 496 0.63 -4.29 12.01
CA CYS A 496 -0.80 -4.02 11.89
C CYS A 496 -1.16 -2.60 12.32
N GLY A 497 -2.25 -2.06 11.78
CA GLY A 497 -2.70 -0.69 12.01
C GLY A 497 -2.07 0.34 11.06
N TYR A 498 -0.88 0.10 10.52
CA TYR A 498 -0.16 1.05 9.67
C TYR A 498 -0.33 0.82 8.16
N GLY A 499 -1.09 -0.20 7.73
CA GLY A 499 -1.34 -0.47 6.31
C GLY A 499 -2.04 0.70 5.61
N MET A 500 -3.09 1.27 6.21
CA MET A 500 -3.80 2.42 5.63
C MET A 500 -3.00 3.74 5.67
N PRO A 501 -2.30 4.12 6.77
CA PRO A 501 -1.36 5.25 6.77
C PRO A 501 -0.31 5.18 5.66
N LEU A 502 0.40 4.04 5.53
CA LEU A 502 1.39 3.82 4.48
C LEU A 502 0.75 3.94 3.09
N TRP A 503 -0.42 3.31 2.90
CA TRP A 503 -1.15 3.39 1.64
C TRP A 503 -1.48 4.83 1.23
N LEU A 504 -1.87 5.69 2.17
CA LEU A 504 -2.15 7.09 1.88
C LEU A 504 -0.87 7.85 1.52
N GLY A 505 0.21 7.72 2.29
CA GLY A 505 1.49 8.37 2.00
C GLY A 505 1.98 8.06 0.58
N LEU A 506 2.02 6.78 0.22
CA LEU A 506 2.41 6.32 -1.12
C LEU A 506 1.48 6.86 -2.21
N HIS A 507 0.17 6.84 -1.97
CA HIS A 507 -0.81 7.31 -2.94
C HIS A 507 -0.77 8.83 -3.18
N PHE A 508 -0.37 9.61 -2.16
CA PHE A 508 -0.16 11.04 -2.27
C PHE A 508 1.13 11.40 -2.98
N GLN A 509 2.13 10.51 -2.97
CA GLN A 509 3.29 10.57 -3.88
C GLN A 509 3.01 10.03 -5.29
N SER A 510 1.74 9.97 -5.68
CA SER A 510 1.25 9.56 -7.00
C SER A 510 1.54 8.11 -7.39
N ALA A 511 1.81 7.22 -6.43
CA ALA A 511 1.80 5.79 -6.70
C ALA A 511 0.40 5.35 -7.15
N ARG A 512 0.33 4.69 -8.31
CA ARG A 512 -0.94 4.22 -8.86
C ARG A 512 -1.35 2.92 -8.18
N ALA A 513 -2.54 2.88 -7.58
CA ALA A 513 -3.06 1.64 -7.02
C ALA A 513 -3.41 0.63 -8.14
N GLY A 514 -2.90 -0.59 -8.05
CA GLY A 514 -3.25 -1.74 -8.89
C GLY A 514 -4.04 -2.79 -8.11
N GLY A 515 -4.95 -3.49 -8.78
CA GLY A 515 -5.62 -4.68 -8.22
C GLY A 515 -4.97 -5.97 -8.71
N LEU A 516 -5.53 -7.13 -8.31
CA LEU A 516 -5.04 -8.45 -8.72
C LEU A 516 -4.89 -8.59 -10.24
N ARG A 517 -5.85 -8.12 -11.03
CA ARG A 517 -5.78 -8.23 -12.50
C ARG A 517 -4.58 -7.47 -13.06
N ASP A 518 -4.33 -6.27 -12.53
CA ASP A 518 -3.24 -5.44 -13.02
C ASP A 518 -1.88 -5.97 -12.53
N ALA A 519 -1.84 -6.60 -11.34
CA ALA A 519 -0.69 -7.33 -10.82
C ALA A 519 -0.33 -8.52 -11.70
N SER A 520 -1.29 -9.43 -11.94
CA SER A 520 -1.07 -10.62 -12.75
C SER A 520 -0.66 -10.27 -14.19
N ALA A 521 -1.17 -9.16 -14.75
CA ALA A 521 -0.74 -8.70 -16.07
C ALA A 521 0.73 -8.25 -16.08
N LEU A 522 1.19 -7.55 -15.04
CA LEU A 522 2.60 -7.15 -14.94
C LEU A 522 3.52 -8.35 -14.65
N GLU A 523 3.09 -9.27 -13.80
CA GLU A 523 3.80 -10.53 -13.53
C GLU A 523 3.98 -11.34 -14.83
N PHE A 524 2.90 -11.49 -15.61
CA PHE A 524 2.92 -12.13 -16.92
C PHE A 524 3.90 -11.45 -17.90
N GLU A 525 3.86 -10.12 -18.01
CA GLU A 525 4.78 -9.35 -18.86
C GLU A 525 6.25 -9.46 -18.41
N SER A 526 6.48 -9.64 -17.10
CA SER A 526 7.81 -9.89 -16.54
C SER A 526 8.27 -11.36 -16.61
N ARG A 527 7.43 -12.25 -17.16
CA ARG A 527 7.63 -13.71 -17.18
C ARG A 527 7.91 -14.28 -15.79
N GLN A 528 7.27 -13.72 -14.78
CA GLN A 528 7.28 -14.29 -13.44
C GLN A 528 6.29 -15.44 -13.38
N GLU A 529 6.66 -16.49 -12.65
CA GLU A 529 5.78 -17.63 -12.42
C GLU A 529 4.57 -17.22 -11.60
N SER A 530 3.42 -17.84 -11.90
CA SER A 530 2.22 -17.61 -11.12
C SER A 530 2.44 -18.11 -9.68
N PRO A 531 1.96 -17.40 -8.65
CA PRO A 531 1.98 -17.90 -7.28
C PRO A 531 1.24 -19.23 -7.08
N LEU A 532 0.33 -19.58 -8.00
CA LEU A 532 -0.48 -20.79 -7.98
C LEU A 532 -0.25 -21.62 -9.25
N PRO A 533 0.88 -22.34 -9.33
CA PRO A 533 1.19 -23.14 -10.51
C PRO A 533 0.23 -24.35 -10.61
N PRO A 534 -0.05 -24.84 -11.83
CA PRO A 534 -1.13 -25.79 -12.10
C PRO A 534 -0.91 -27.20 -11.52
N ASP A 535 0.33 -27.55 -11.23
CA ASP A 535 0.78 -28.79 -10.58
C ASP A 535 0.48 -28.85 -9.07
N THR A 536 0.25 -27.70 -8.43
CA THR A 536 -0.14 -27.63 -7.02
C THR A 536 -1.63 -27.90 -6.82
N ALA A 537 -1.99 -28.39 -5.63
CA ALA A 537 -3.40 -28.59 -5.26
C ALA A 537 -4.19 -27.27 -5.32
N ALA A 538 -3.60 -26.18 -4.85
CA ALA A 538 -4.20 -24.85 -4.89
C ALA A 538 -4.42 -24.35 -6.33
N GLY A 539 -3.45 -24.56 -7.23
CA GLY A 539 -3.59 -24.22 -8.65
C GLY A 539 -4.74 -24.98 -9.32
N ARG A 540 -4.88 -26.29 -9.04
CA ARG A 540 -6.02 -27.10 -9.53
C ARG A 540 -7.36 -26.61 -9.03
N ILE A 541 -7.47 -26.21 -7.77
CA ILE A 541 -8.72 -25.66 -7.19
C ILE A 541 -9.08 -24.34 -7.85
N GLU A 542 -8.11 -23.45 -8.05
CA GLU A 542 -8.31 -22.17 -8.74
C GLU A 542 -8.75 -22.39 -10.20
N ALA A 543 -8.12 -23.33 -10.91
CA ALA A 543 -8.49 -23.69 -12.27
C ALA A 543 -9.92 -24.25 -12.37
N LYS A 544 -10.33 -25.14 -11.46
CA LYS A 544 -11.70 -25.65 -11.37
C LYS A 544 -12.71 -24.53 -11.07
N THR A 545 -12.36 -23.61 -10.18
CA THR A 545 -13.20 -22.45 -9.85
C THR A 545 -13.38 -21.55 -11.07
N LEU A 546 -12.30 -21.30 -11.81
CA LEU A 546 -12.35 -20.53 -13.05
C LEU A 546 -13.17 -21.25 -14.13
N GLN A 547 -13.02 -22.57 -14.27
CA GLN A 547 -13.79 -23.39 -15.19
C GLN A 547 -15.30 -23.25 -14.91
N ALA A 548 -15.72 -23.39 -13.66
CA ALA A 548 -17.13 -23.20 -13.26
C ALA A 548 -17.64 -21.79 -13.61
N GLN A 549 -16.86 -20.75 -13.30
CA GLN A 549 -17.23 -19.37 -13.64
C GLN A 549 -17.34 -19.09 -15.14
N LEU A 550 -16.56 -19.79 -15.96
CA LEU A 550 -16.62 -19.68 -17.42
C LEU A 550 -17.78 -20.50 -17.99
N PHE A 551 -18.06 -21.66 -17.41
CA PHE A 551 -19.21 -22.48 -17.73
C PHE A 551 -20.52 -21.71 -17.49
N ASP A 552 -20.68 -21.10 -16.32
CA ASP A 552 -21.86 -20.26 -15.96
C ASP A 552 -22.02 -18.98 -16.82
N LYS A 553 -20.98 -18.59 -17.56
CA LYS A 553 -21.05 -17.46 -18.51
C LYS A 553 -21.35 -17.92 -19.92
N HIS A 554 -21.03 -19.16 -20.24
CA HIS A 554 -21.19 -19.73 -21.56
C HIS A 554 -22.60 -20.26 -21.76
N PHE A 555 -23.08 -21.03 -20.79
CA PHE A 555 -24.47 -21.46 -20.65
C PHE A 555 -25.24 -20.43 -19.83
#